data_AF-A0A800AJW2-F1
#
_entry.id   AF-A0A800AJW2-F1
#
_cell.length_a   1.000
_cell.length_b   1.000
_cell.length_c   1.000
_cell.angle_alpha   90.00
_cell.angle_beta   90.00
_cell.angle_gamma   90.00
#
_symmetry.space_group_name_H-M   'P 1'
#
loop_
_entity.id
_entity.type
_entity.pdbx_description
1 polymer ?
#
loop_
_entity_poly.entity_id
_entity_poly.type
_entity_poly.pdbx_seq_one_letter_code
_entity_poly.pdbx_strand_id
1 'polypeptide(L)'
;MNQDKTTHSQSKFSPREIVSFISRGEPHYVLILTAAAFALLQIGIAGYSIGVGNQTIQIPFVQRFADGGLYAKDVALNKTIDQYPSYAYRLLALFYRLVDYKIVYAFFHLLSGFLLALAILHASLVLWSSLGPGLISLTILLAGHHRALAGAELYVAGFTHTWFSFPLAVWSFVFLWQKRFTLSLITVGLLFNLHALIAAYAAVFLLAMYVSSCSLRSPMRRAIPRIGATSSYGRLRW
;
A
#
# COMPACT_ATOMS: atom_id res chain seq x y z
N MET A 1 -4.46 0.54 -58.70
CA MET A 1 -3.46 0.11 -57.70
C MET A 1 -3.83 0.76 -56.38
N ASN A 2 -4.64 0.09 -55.56
CA ASN A 2 -5.18 0.65 -54.30
C ASN A 2 -4.22 0.34 -53.16
N GLN A 3 -3.61 1.39 -52.58
CA GLN A 3 -2.81 1.27 -51.37
C GLN A 3 -3.72 1.24 -50.15
N ASP A 4 -3.94 0.02 -49.64
CA ASP A 4 -4.63 -0.22 -48.37
C ASP A 4 -3.75 0.26 -47.21
N LYS A 5 -4.14 1.39 -46.62
CA LYS A 5 -3.55 1.95 -45.39
C LYS A 5 -3.99 1.12 -44.19
N THR A 6 -3.32 0.00 -43.95
CA THR A 6 -3.49 -0.78 -42.71
C THR A 6 -2.81 -0.05 -41.55
N THR A 7 -3.60 0.74 -40.84
CA THR A 7 -3.23 1.37 -39.58
C THR A 7 -3.04 0.28 -38.52
N HIS A 8 -1.78 -0.05 -38.23
CA HIS A 8 -1.43 -0.84 -37.05
C HIS A 8 -1.76 -0.04 -35.79
N SER A 9 -2.98 -0.27 -35.29
CA SER A 9 -3.45 0.14 -33.97
C SER A 9 -2.55 -0.52 -32.92
N GLN A 10 -1.58 0.23 -32.39
CA GLN A 10 -1.02 -0.11 -31.08
C GLN A 10 -2.20 -0.10 -30.13
N SER A 11 -2.55 -1.26 -29.56
CA SER A 11 -3.56 -1.41 -28.52
C SER A 11 -3.10 -0.65 -27.28
N LYS A 12 -3.27 0.68 -27.33
CA LYS A 12 -3.46 1.48 -26.14
C LYS A 12 -4.70 0.89 -25.50
N PHE A 13 -4.51 0.05 -24.49
CA PHE A 13 -5.58 -0.27 -23.57
C PHE A 13 -6.20 1.05 -23.17
N SER A 14 -7.39 1.28 -23.70
CA SER A 14 -8.14 2.48 -23.40
C SER A 14 -8.40 2.45 -21.90
N PRO A 15 -8.28 3.55 -21.16
CA PRO A 15 -8.73 3.60 -19.76
C PRO A 15 -10.15 3.02 -19.58
N ARG A 16 -10.99 3.05 -20.64
CA ARG A 16 -12.32 2.43 -20.66
C ARG A 16 -12.30 0.89 -20.66
N GLU A 17 -11.29 0.23 -21.21
CA GLU A 17 -11.17 -1.24 -21.23
C GLU A 17 -10.73 -1.80 -19.87
N ILE A 18 -9.96 -1.03 -19.10
CA ILE A 18 -9.63 -1.40 -17.71
C ILE A 18 -10.89 -1.29 -16.83
N VAL A 19 -11.71 -0.26 -17.04
CA VAL A 19 -13.00 -0.10 -16.35
C VAL A 19 -13.98 -1.21 -16.74
N SER A 20 -14.00 -1.64 -18.01
CA SER A 20 -14.87 -2.73 -18.44
C SER A 20 -14.39 -4.13 -18.01
N PHE A 21 -13.13 -4.28 -17.59
CA PHE A 21 -12.63 -5.50 -16.96
C PHE A 21 -13.03 -5.58 -15.48
N ILE A 22 -13.06 -4.44 -14.77
CA ILE A 22 -13.64 -4.37 -13.42
C ILE A 22 -15.13 -4.75 -13.44
N SER A 23 -15.83 -4.48 -14.54
CA SER A 23 -17.22 -4.92 -14.73
C SER A 23 -17.37 -6.39 -15.18
N ARG A 24 -16.29 -7.17 -15.32
CA ARG A 24 -16.36 -8.62 -15.70
C ARG A 24 -16.56 -9.57 -14.51
N GLY A 25 -17.01 -9.06 -13.37
CA GLY A 25 -17.87 -9.85 -12.49
C GLY A 25 -17.22 -10.54 -11.30
N GLU A 26 -15.95 -10.28 -10.98
CA GLU A 26 -15.49 -10.62 -9.63
C GLU A 26 -16.16 -9.67 -8.64
N PRO A 27 -17.02 -10.17 -7.75
CA PRO A 27 -17.80 -9.30 -6.91
C PRO A 27 -16.88 -8.55 -5.95
N HIS A 28 -17.02 -7.23 -5.85
CA HIS A 28 -16.24 -6.41 -4.90
C HIS A 28 -16.29 -6.95 -3.46
N TYR A 29 -17.38 -7.65 -3.09
CA TYR A 29 -17.48 -8.31 -1.80
C TYR A 29 -16.45 -9.43 -1.60
N VAL A 30 -16.02 -10.15 -2.64
CA VAL A 30 -15.01 -11.22 -2.52
C VAL A 30 -13.68 -10.64 -2.07
N LEU A 31 -13.27 -9.49 -2.61
CA LEU A 31 -12.06 -8.78 -2.19
C LEU A 31 -12.15 -8.37 -0.72
N ILE A 32 -13.26 -7.77 -0.33
CA ILE A 32 -13.50 -7.29 1.04
C ILE A 32 -13.51 -8.46 2.02
N LEU A 33 -14.24 -9.53 1.72
CA LEU A 33 -14.32 -10.72 2.58
C LEU A 33 -12.97 -11.42 2.69
N THR A 34 -12.22 -11.54 1.58
CA THR A 34 -10.88 -12.12 1.59
C THR A 34 -9.92 -11.28 2.44
N ALA A 35 -9.94 -9.96 2.27
CA ALA A 35 -9.11 -9.06 3.06
C ALA A 35 -9.47 -9.09 4.56
N ALA A 36 -10.76 -9.17 4.89
CA ALA A 36 -11.23 -9.29 6.26
C ALA A 36 -10.82 -10.63 6.89
N ALA A 37 -11.00 -11.74 6.16
CA ALA A 37 -10.57 -13.05 6.59
C ALA A 37 -9.04 -13.10 6.80
N PHE A 38 -8.27 -12.53 5.88
CA PHE A 38 -6.81 -12.43 6.03
C PHE A 38 -6.42 -11.66 7.28
N ALA A 39 -7.03 -10.49 7.51
CA ALA A 39 -6.70 -9.66 8.68
C ALA A 39 -7.00 -10.36 10.00
N LEU A 40 -8.14 -11.06 10.08
CA LEU A 40 -8.51 -11.87 11.25
C LEU A 40 -7.57 -13.05 11.45
N LEU A 41 -7.24 -13.78 10.39
CA LEU A 41 -6.32 -14.92 10.44
C LEU A 41 -4.92 -14.47 10.85
N GLN A 42 -4.41 -13.38 10.28
CA GLN A 42 -3.10 -12.84 10.60
C GLN A 42 -3.00 -12.45 12.07
N ILE A 43 -4.02 -11.79 12.63
CA ILE A 43 -4.11 -11.47 14.06
C ILE A 43 -4.19 -12.72 14.93
N GLY A 44 -5.03 -13.69 14.53
CA GLY A 44 -5.24 -14.92 15.29
C GLY A 44 -3.99 -15.78 15.37
N ILE A 45 -3.28 -15.94 14.24
CA ILE A 45 -2.01 -16.67 14.17
C ILE A 45 -0.90 -15.89 14.89
N ALA A 46 -0.86 -14.55 14.77
CA ALA A 46 0.17 -13.71 15.40
C ALA A 46 0.08 -13.65 16.92
N GLY A 47 -1.07 -13.97 17.51
CA GLY A 47 -1.28 -13.87 18.94
C GLY A 47 -1.22 -12.41 19.38
N TYR A 48 -2.23 -11.63 19.00
CA TYR A 48 -2.28 -10.21 19.32
C TYR A 48 -2.01 -9.95 20.81
N SER A 49 -1.04 -9.06 21.05
CA SER A 49 -0.52 -8.72 22.36
C SER A 49 -0.32 -7.20 22.43
N ILE A 50 -0.59 -6.64 23.61
CA ILE A 50 -0.36 -5.23 23.88
C ILE A 50 0.91 -5.01 24.69
N GLY A 51 1.56 -3.87 24.50
CA GLY A 51 2.84 -3.53 25.12
C GLY A 51 4.06 -4.15 24.42
N VAL A 52 3.93 -4.62 23.17
CA VAL A 52 5.04 -5.24 22.43
C VAL A 52 5.81 -4.23 21.57
N GLY A 53 7.12 -4.46 21.42
CA GLY A 53 7.99 -3.64 20.58
C GLY A 53 7.91 -2.15 20.95
N ASN A 54 7.67 -1.30 19.95
CA ASN A 54 7.59 0.15 20.15
C ASN A 54 6.34 0.60 20.94
N GLN A 55 5.37 -0.27 21.21
CA GLN A 55 4.17 0.10 21.98
C GLN A 55 4.49 0.56 23.40
N THR A 56 5.57 0.06 24.01
CA THR A 56 6.01 0.46 25.35
C THR A 56 6.29 1.96 25.48
N ILE A 57 6.71 2.60 24.38
CA ILE A 57 6.92 4.05 24.30
C ILE A 57 5.67 4.75 23.76
N GLN A 58 5.01 4.15 22.76
CA GLN A 58 3.87 4.78 22.08
C GLN A 58 2.63 4.90 22.95
N ILE A 59 2.32 3.90 23.78
CA ILE A 59 1.13 3.92 24.65
C ILE A 59 1.20 5.09 25.65
N PRO A 60 2.32 5.30 26.39
CA PRO A 60 2.49 6.49 27.21
C PRO A 60 2.31 7.81 26.45
N PHE A 61 2.79 7.94 25.20
CA PHE A 61 2.54 9.13 24.39
C PHE A 61 1.05 9.35 24.12
N VAL A 62 0.34 8.30 23.71
CA VAL A 62 -1.11 8.37 23.45
C VAL A 62 -1.86 8.78 24.71
N GLN A 63 -1.54 8.18 25.85
CA GLN A 63 -2.12 8.53 27.15
C GLN A 63 -1.82 9.98 27.54
N ARG A 64 -0.58 10.44 27.37
CA ARG A 64 -0.14 11.82 27.65
C ARG A 64 -0.81 12.86 26.75
N PHE A 65 -1.09 12.53 25.49
CA PHE A 65 -1.83 13.41 24.58
C PHE A 65 -3.32 13.45 24.92
N ALA A 66 -3.87 12.36 25.45
CA ALA A 66 -5.26 12.30 25.84
C ALA A 66 -5.54 13.03 27.15
N ASP A 67 -4.68 12.83 28.16
CA ASP A 67 -4.72 13.50 29.46
C ASP A 67 -3.36 14.15 29.76
N GLY A 68 -3.41 15.48 29.88
CA GLY A 68 -2.23 16.30 30.09
C GLY A 68 -1.56 16.11 31.46
N GLY A 69 -2.28 15.61 32.45
CA GLY A 69 -1.81 15.41 33.81
C GLY A 69 -1.07 14.07 34.00
N LEU A 70 -1.34 13.08 33.15
CA LEU A 70 -0.62 11.81 33.18
C LEU A 70 0.86 12.03 32.87
N TYR A 71 1.74 11.40 33.66
CA TYR A 71 3.19 11.50 33.48
C TYR A 71 3.77 12.93 33.57
N ALA A 72 3.10 13.86 34.25
CA ALA A 72 3.57 15.26 34.36
C ALA A 72 4.98 15.40 34.95
N LYS A 73 5.44 14.43 35.75
CA LYS A 73 6.78 14.40 36.36
C LYS A 73 7.80 13.54 35.59
N ASP A 74 7.39 12.87 34.52
CA ASP A 74 8.29 12.04 33.71
C ASP A 74 9.09 12.91 32.73
N VAL A 75 10.31 13.27 33.12
CA VAL A 75 11.17 14.14 32.32
C VAL A 75 11.55 13.48 30.99
N ALA A 76 11.73 12.16 30.96
CA ALA A 76 12.10 11.45 29.74
C ALA A 76 10.95 11.52 28.73
N LEU A 77 9.74 11.15 29.15
CA LEU A 77 8.56 11.20 28.29
C LEU A 77 8.31 12.61 27.74
N ASN A 78 8.32 13.63 28.61
CA ASN A 78 7.97 15.00 28.23
C ASN A 78 9.03 15.63 27.31
N LYS A 79 10.31 15.25 27.42
CA LYS A 79 11.34 15.71 26.47
C LYS A 79 11.29 14.98 25.14
N THR A 80 10.92 13.70 25.15
CA THR A 80 10.93 12.86 23.96
C THR A 80 9.69 13.03 23.10
N ILE A 81 8.50 13.26 23.69
CA ILE A 81 7.24 13.30 22.95
C ILE A 81 7.22 14.36 21.83
N ASP A 82 7.85 15.52 22.04
CA ASP A 82 7.93 16.60 21.05
C ASP A 82 8.91 16.31 19.90
N GLN A 83 9.78 15.31 20.07
CA GLN A 83 10.72 14.87 19.04
C GLN A 83 10.11 13.84 18.07
N TYR A 84 8.90 13.36 18.35
CA TYR A 84 8.19 12.43 17.48
C TYR A 84 7.26 13.20 16.52
N PRO A 85 7.61 13.31 15.22
CA PRO A 85 6.88 14.18 14.28
C PRO A 85 5.52 13.62 13.83
N SER A 86 5.16 12.39 14.24
CA SER A 86 3.97 11.73 13.73
C SER A 86 2.69 12.20 14.39
N TYR A 87 1.68 12.55 13.59
CA TYR A 87 0.33 12.86 14.08
C TYR A 87 -0.45 11.60 14.49
N ALA A 88 0.07 10.40 14.21
CA ALA A 88 -0.56 9.13 14.55
C ALA A 88 -0.94 9.04 16.04
N TYR A 89 -0.05 9.48 16.93
CA TYR A 89 -0.28 9.42 18.39
C TYR A 89 -1.41 10.33 18.84
N ARG A 90 -1.51 11.52 18.22
CA ARG A 90 -2.60 12.46 18.50
C ARG A 90 -3.94 11.92 18.00
N LEU A 91 -3.94 11.29 16.83
CA LEU A 91 -5.13 10.63 16.29
C LEU A 91 -5.57 9.47 17.20
N LEU A 92 -4.65 8.59 17.62
CA LEU A 92 -4.94 7.51 18.56
C LEU A 92 -5.46 8.03 19.91
N ALA A 93 -4.95 9.16 20.38
CA ALA A 93 -5.41 9.80 21.61
C ALA A 93 -6.88 10.27 21.51
N LEU A 94 -7.35 10.69 20.34
CA LEU A 94 -8.77 11.01 20.13
C LEU A 94 -9.66 9.77 20.33
N PHE A 95 -9.26 8.61 19.79
CA PHE A 95 -9.99 7.36 19.97
C PHE A 95 -9.89 6.83 21.39
N TYR A 96 -8.74 6.98 22.04
CA TYR A 96 -8.53 6.56 23.43
C TYR A 96 -9.44 7.32 24.42
N ARG A 97 -9.82 8.56 24.12
CA ARG A 97 -10.81 9.29 24.92
C ARG A 97 -12.21 8.67 24.88
N LEU A 98 -12.50 7.84 23.87
CA LEU A 98 -13.81 7.23 23.66
C LEU A 98 -13.87 5.80 24.19
N VAL A 99 -12.77 5.04 24.06
CA VAL A 99 -12.68 3.62 24.43
C VAL A 99 -11.30 3.26 24.95
N ASP A 100 -11.18 2.13 25.66
CA ASP A 100 -9.91 1.66 26.19
C ASP A 100 -8.83 1.48 25.10
N TYR A 101 -7.57 1.80 25.45
CA TYR A 101 -6.44 1.76 24.51
C TYR A 101 -6.24 0.37 23.91
N LYS A 102 -6.58 -0.72 24.62
CA LYS A 102 -6.49 -2.09 24.08
C LYS A 102 -7.41 -2.25 22.87
N ILE A 103 -8.62 -1.71 22.93
CA ILE A 103 -9.61 -1.76 21.85
C ILE A 103 -9.14 -0.90 20.68
N VAL A 104 -8.64 0.31 20.95
CA VAL A 104 -8.09 1.20 19.91
C VAL A 104 -6.97 0.50 19.14
N TYR A 105 -5.97 -0.02 19.84
CA TYR A 105 -4.82 -0.68 19.21
C TYR A 105 -5.22 -1.96 18.47
N ALA A 106 -6.16 -2.76 19.00
CA ALA A 106 -6.64 -3.95 18.32
C ALA A 106 -7.40 -3.60 17.03
N PHE A 107 -8.27 -2.59 17.09
CA PHE A 107 -8.99 -2.08 15.93
C PHE A 107 -8.03 -1.59 14.85
N PHE A 108 -7.06 -0.76 15.20
CA PHE A 108 -6.07 -0.27 14.23
C PHE A 108 -5.15 -1.37 13.71
N HIS A 109 -4.87 -2.42 14.50
CA HIS A 109 -4.18 -3.61 14.02
C HIS A 109 -4.97 -4.29 12.90
N LEU A 110 -6.24 -4.58 13.17
CA LEU A 110 -7.15 -5.26 12.25
C LEU A 110 -7.36 -4.42 10.98
N LEU A 111 -7.58 -3.12 11.15
CA LEU A 111 -7.74 -2.18 10.06
C LEU A 111 -6.49 -2.12 9.17
N SER A 112 -5.29 -2.11 9.76
CA SER A 112 -4.03 -2.13 9.00
C SER A 112 -3.89 -3.39 8.15
N GLY A 113 -4.13 -4.56 8.76
CA GLY A 113 -4.07 -5.86 8.08
C GLY A 113 -5.10 -5.95 6.95
N PHE A 114 -6.33 -5.48 7.20
CA PHE A 114 -7.40 -5.41 6.21
C PHE A 114 -7.01 -4.53 5.02
N LEU A 115 -6.58 -3.29 5.30
CA LEU A 115 -6.19 -2.34 4.25
C LEU A 115 -4.99 -2.85 3.45
N LEU A 116 -4.05 -3.54 4.08
CA LEU A 116 -2.87 -4.12 3.41
C LEU A 116 -3.30 -5.24 2.47
N ALA A 117 -4.14 -6.15 2.94
CA ALA A 117 -4.64 -7.24 2.13
C ALA A 117 -5.45 -6.72 0.94
N LEU A 118 -6.32 -5.74 1.17
CA LEU A 118 -7.08 -5.09 0.12
C LEU A 118 -6.16 -4.42 -0.92
N ALA A 119 -5.10 -3.73 -0.47
CA ALA A 119 -4.12 -3.10 -1.36
C ALA A 119 -3.39 -4.14 -2.23
N ILE A 120 -2.98 -5.28 -1.67
CA ILE A 120 -2.30 -6.37 -2.38
C ILE A 120 -3.23 -7.00 -3.43
N LEU A 121 -4.46 -7.34 -3.05
CA LEU A 121 -5.43 -7.92 -3.99
C LEU A 121 -5.76 -6.93 -5.12
N HIS A 122 -5.93 -5.66 -4.79
CA HIS A 122 -6.19 -4.62 -5.78
C HIS A 122 -4.98 -4.40 -6.70
N ALA A 123 -3.77 -4.40 -6.17
CA ALA A 123 -2.54 -4.38 -6.97
C ALA A 123 -2.48 -5.56 -7.94
N SER A 124 -2.87 -6.75 -7.48
CA SER A 124 -2.90 -7.95 -8.31
C SER A 124 -3.83 -7.79 -9.53
N LEU A 125 -5.02 -7.24 -9.31
CA LEU A 125 -5.97 -6.96 -10.38
C LEU A 125 -5.45 -5.91 -11.36
N VAL A 126 -4.78 -4.86 -10.86
CA VAL A 126 -4.22 -3.79 -11.71
C VAL A 126 -3.08 -4.30 -12.58
N LEU A 127 -2.22 -5.16 -12.04
CA LEU A 127 -0.98 -5.60 -12.69
C LEU A 127 -1.16 -6.84 -13.58
N TRP A 128 -1.96 -7.81 -13.14
CA TRP A 128 -2.10 -9.11 -13.81
C TRP A 128 -3.53 -9.42 -14.23
N SER A 129 -4.51 -8.54 -13.96
CA SER A 129 -5.93 -8.79 -14.26
C SER A 129 -6.44 -10.12 -13.67
N SER A 130 -5.85 -10.56 -12.55
CA SER A 130 -6.14 -11.84 -11.89
C SER A 130 -5.96 -11.70 -10.38
N LEU A 131 -6.78 -12.41 -9.60
CA LEU A 131 -6.65 -12.51 -8.15
C LEU A 131 -5.56 -13.47 -7.72
N GLY A 132 -5.19 -14.43 -8.57
CA GLY A 132 -4.23 -15.50 -8.25
C GLY A 132 -2.92 -14.99 -7.63
N PRO A 133 -2.20 -14.04 -8.27
CA PRO A 133 -0.96 -13.49 -7.72
C PRO A 133 -1.15 -12.81 -6.35
N GLY A 134 -2.26 -12.12 -6.15
CA GLY A 134 -2.62 -11.47 -4.89
C GLY A 134 -2.88 -12.49 -3.79
N LEU A 135 -3.65 -13.54 -4.07
CA LEU A 135 -3.89 -14.63 -3.12
C LEU A 135 -2.59 -15.37 -2.76
N ILE A 136 -1.73 -15.64 -3.73
CA ILE A 136 -0.40 -16.23 -3.47
C ILE A 136 0.44 -15.31 -2.57
N SER A 137 0.42 -14.01 -2.85
CA SER A 137 1.16 -13.02 -2.06
C SER A 137 0.64 -12.94 -0.62
N LEU A 138 -0.68 -12.98 -0.41
CA LEU A 138 -1.28 -13.07 0.93
C LEU A 138 -0.89 -14.36 1.63
N THR A 139 -0.94 -15.51 0.95
CA THR A 139 -0.52 -16.79 1.55
C THR A 139 0.95 -16.75 1.98
N ILE A 140 1.84 -16.21 1.14
CA ILE A 140 3.26 -16.03 1.49
C ILE A 140 3.41 -15.10 2.69
N LEU A 141 2.67 -13.99 2.73
CA LEU A 141 2.70 -13.06 3.85
C LEU A 141 2.17 -13.68 5.15
N LEU A 142 1.18 -14.57 5.08
CA LEU A 142 0.62 -15.27 6.24
C LEU A 142 1.55 -16.37 6.75
N ALA A 143 2.12 -17.16 5.84
CA ALA A 143 3.01 -18.27 6.18
C ALA A 143 4.42 -17.79 6.56
N GLY A 144 4.80 -16.62 6.07
CA GLY A 144 6.12 -16.05 6.24
C GLY A 144 6.28 -15.30 7.55
N HIS A 145 7.17 -15.78 8.41
CA HIS A 145 7.81 -14.96 9.44
C HIS A 145 8.86 -14.03 8.80
N HIS A 146 8.44 -13.29 7.78
CA HIS A 146 9.33 -12.52 6.94
C HIS A 146 9.68 -11.19 7.58
N ARG A 147 10.96 -10.83 7.46
CA ARG A 147 11.44 -9.49 7.76
C ARG A 147 11.33 -8.63 6.51
N ALA A 148 10.76 -7.44 6.67
CA ALA A 148 10.82 -6.38 5.68
C ALA A 148 12.25 -5.86 5.53
N LEU A 149 12.44 -4.98 4.54
CA LEU A 149 13.65 -4.18 4.41
C LEU A 149 13.90 -3.41 5.73
N ALA A 150 15.18 -3.30 6.13
CA ALA A 150 15.62 -2.76 7.42
C ALA A 150 15.24 -3.58 8.67
N GLY A 151 14.87 -4.86 8.50
CA GLY A 151 14.71 -5.82 9.61
C GLY A 151 13.42 -5.67 10.40
N ALA A 152 12.48 -4.83 9.96
CA ALA A 152 11.16 -4.74 10.57
C ALA A 152 10.40 -6.05 10.32
N GLU A 153 9.83 -6.65 11.36
CA GLU A 153 8.99 -7.83 11.19
C GLU A 153 7.74 -7.44 10.38
N LEU A 154 7.45 -8.16 9.29
CA LEU A 154 6.15 -8.04 8.58
C LEU A 154 5.01 -8.69 9.37
N TYR A 155 5.39 -9.41 10.42
CA TYR A 155 4.52 -10.12 11.31
C TYR A 155 4.72 -9.57 12.71
N VAL A 156 3.79 -8.75 13.19
CA VAL A 156 3.93 -8.08 14.49
C VAL A 156 2.76 -8.49 15.36
N ALA A 157 3.05 -8.95 16.58
CA ALA A 157 2.02 -9.30 17.56
C ALA A 157 1.23 -8.08 18.06
N GLY A 158 1.64 -6.86 17.75
CA GLY A 158 0.99 -5.64 18.23
C GLY A 158 0.99 -4.54 17.18
N PHE A 159 -0.02 -3.67 17.26
CA PHE A 159 -0.13 -2.53 16.37
C PHE A 159 0.96 -1.49 16.68
N THR A 160 1.66 -1.04 15.64
CA THR A 160 2.51 0.15 15.69
C THR A 160 2.16 1.03 14.49
N HIS A 161 2.47 2.33 14.57
CA HIS A 161 2.29 3.23 13.42
C HIS A 161 3.09 2.76 12.17
N THR A 162 4.21 2.04 12.37
CA THR A 162 4.96 1.37 11.29
C THR A 162 4.07 0.34 10.57
N TRP A 163 3.26 -0.43 11.30
CA TRP A 163 2.35 -1.39 10.68
C TRP A 163 1.29 -0.72 9.80
N PHE A 164 0.72 0.41 10.25
CA PHE A 164 -0.21 1.21 9.44
C PHE A 164 0.45 1.82 8.19
N SER A 165 1.77 1.92 8.16
CA SER A 165 2.51 2.53 7.05
C SER A 165 2.56 1.62 5.82
N PHE A 166 2.54 0.30 5.99
CA PHE A 166 2.58 -0.66 4.88
C PHE A 166 1.40 -0.56 3.90
N PRO A 167 0.13 -0.55 4.33
CA PRO A 167 -0.98 -0.39 3.38
C PRO A 167 -0.88 0.91 2.59
N LEU A 168 -0.47 2.01 3.21
CA LEU A 168 -0.27 3.28 2.50
C LEU A 168 0.85 3.18 1.46
N ALA A 169 1.96 2.50 1.78
CA ALA A 169 3.03 2.27 0.83
C ALA A 169 2.54 1.48 -0.39
N VAL A 170 1.81 0.38 -0.20
CA VAL A 170 1.26 -0.42 -1.31
C VAL A 170 0.23 0.37 -2.13
N TRP A 171 -0.69 1.09 -1.48
CA TRP A 171 -1.66 1.95 -2.18
C TRP A 171 -1.00 3.05 -2.99
N SER A 172 0.11 3.63 -2.49
CA SER A 172 0.86 4.63 -3.24
C SER A 172 1.37 4.08 -4.57
N PHE A 173 1.83 2.82 -4.58
CA PHE A 173 2.26 2.12 -5.78
C PHE A 173 1.08 1.77 -6.68
N VAL A 174 -0.03 1.28 -6.13
CA VAL A 174 -1.24 1.02 -6.90
C VAL A 174 -1.69 2.27 -7.67
N PHE A 175 -1.76 3.43 -7.01
CA PHE A 175 -2.14 4.68 -7.66
C PHE A 175 -1.11 5.12 -8.72
N LEU A 176 0.18 4.89 -8.46
CA LEU A 176 1.24 5.15 -9.43
C LEU A 176 1.06 4.32 -10.70
N TRP A 177 0.83 3.01 -10.57
CA TRP A 177 0.61 2.11 -11.71
C TRP A 177 -0.64 2.48 -12.51
N GLN A 178 -1.67 2.96 -11.83
CA GLN A 178 -2.88 3.50 -12.45
C GLN A 178 -2.70 4.91 -13.05
N LYS A 179 -1.49 5.49 -12.99
CA LYS A 179 -1.17 6.87 -13.44
C LYS A 179 -1.93 7.96 -12.68
N ARG A 180 -2.41 7.67 -11.46
CA ARG A 180 -3.08 8.61 -10.56
C ARG A 180 -2.04 9.29 -9.65
N PHE A 181 -1.12 10.05 -10.25
CA PHE A 181 0.06 10.61 -9.57
C PHE A 181 -0.29 11.47 -8.35
N THR A 182 -1.33 12.31 -8.43
CA THR A 182 -1.75 13.15 -7.31
C THR A 182 -2.11 12.33 -6.07
N LEU A 183 -2.87 11.24 -6.25
CA LEU A 183 -3.23 10.37 -5.12
C LEU A 183 -2.03 9.62 -4.58
N SER A 184 -1.12 9.19 -5.45
CA SER A 184 0.13 8.56 -5.03
C SER A 184 0.96 9.52 -4.15
N LEU A 185 1.12 10.77 -4.59
CA LEU A 185 1.84 11.81 -3.83
C LEU A 185 1.17 12.13 -2.49
N ILE A 186 -0.16 12.27 -2.46
CA ILE A 186 -0.91 12.47 -1.21
C ILE A 186 -0.67 11.29 -0.26
N THR A 187 -0.75 10.06 -0.78
CA THR A 187 -0.55 8.85 0.01
C THR A 187 0.88 8.76 0.56
N VAL A 188 1.89 9.14 -0.23
CA VAL A 188 3.29 9.23 0.25
C VAL A 188 3.48 10.35 1.27
N GLY A 189 2.81 11.50 1.12
CA GLY A 189 2.83 12.55 2.14
C GLY A 189 2.25 12.09 3.48
N LEU A 190 1.12 11.38 3.46
CA LEU A 190 0.54 10.75 4.65
C LEU A 190 1.49 9.70 5.24
N LEU A 191 2.08 8.86 4.40
CA LEU A 191 3.10 7.89 4.79
C LEU A 191 4.32 8.55 5.42
N PHE A 192 4.76 9.72 4.94
CA PHE A 192 5.88 10.47 5.51
C PHE A 192 5.58 10.95 6.92
N ASN A 193 4.34 11.33 7.19
CA ASN A 193 3.91 11.70 8.53
C ASN A 193 3.86 10.50 9.49
N LEU A 194 3.55 9.31 9.00
CA LEU A 194 3.58 8.10 9.83
C LEU A 194 5.01 7.58 10.02
N HIS A 195 5.76 7.44 8.93
CA HIS A 195 7.05 6.78 8.92
C HIS A 195 7.93 7.28 7.77
N ALA A 196 8.69 8.35 8.01
CA ALA A 196 9.52 9.03 7.02
C ALA A 196 10.46 8.10 6.23
N LEU A 197 11.05 7.09 6.88
CA LEU A 197 11.97 6.16 6.20
C LEU A 197 11.26 5.30 5.13
N ILE A 198 10.08 4.73 5.45
CA ILE A 198 9.29 3.93 4.50
C ILE A 198 8.79 4.85 3.38
N ALA A 199 8.37 6.07 3.72
CA ALA A 199 7.97 7.07 2.75
C ALA A 199 9.09 7.46 1.79
N ALA A 200 10.33 7.59 2.28
CA ALA A 200 11.48 7.89 1.44
C ALA A 200 11.73 6.78 0.42
N TYR A 201 11.65 5.51 0.81
CA TYR A 201 11.74 4.39 -0.14
C TYR A 201 10.64 4.44 -1.20
N ALA A 202 9.38 4.71 -0.81
CA ALA A 202 8.28 4.87 -1.76
C ALA A 202 8.48 6.07 -2.69
N ALA A 203 8.98 7.20 -2.18
CA ALA A 203 9.27 8.40 -2.94
C ALA A 203 10.38 8.20 -3.98
N VAL A 204 11.45 7.48 -3.63
CA VAL A 204 12.52 7.13 -4.58
C VAL A 204 11.98 6.28 -5.72
N PHE A 205 11.13 5.29 -5.43
CA PHE A 205 10.50 4.47 -6.46
C PHE A 205 9.58 5.28 -7.37
N LEU A 206 8.79 6.20 -6.80
CA LEU A 206 7.98 7.15 -7.55
C LEU A 206 8.81 8.02 -8.48
N LEU A 207 9.91 8.58 -7.99
CA LEU A 207 10.81 9.41 -8.75
C LEU A 207 11.43 8.61 -9.91
N ALA A 208 11.90 7.39 -9.64
CA ALA A 208 12.46 6.51 -10.66
C ALA A 208 11.43 6.23 -11.77
N MET A 209 10.21 5.85 -11.43
CA MET A 209 9.15 5.61 -12.41
C MET A 209 8.76 6.87 -13.20
N TYR A 210 8.73 8.03 -12.55
CA TYR A 210 8.47 9.31 -13.22
C TYR A 210 9.56 9.64 -14.24
N VAL A 211 10.84 9.54 -13.83
CA VAL A 211 12.00 9.78 -14.71
C VAL A 211 12.01 8.80 -15.87
N SER A 212 11.79 7.51 -15.65
CA SER A 212 11.70 6.51 -16.72
C SER A 212 10.57 6.83 -17.71
N SER A 213 9.42 7.30 -17.21
CA SER A 213 8.27 7.67 -18.04
C SER A 213 8.54 8.91 -18.90
N CYS A 214 9.32 9.86 -18.40
CA CYS A 214 9.77 11.04 -19.15
C CYS A 214 10.87 10.68 -20.17
N SER A 215 11.84 9.86 -19.78
CA SER A 215 12.95 9.43 -20.66
C SER A 215 12.47 8.65 -21.88
N LEU A 216 11.45 7.79 -21.72
CA LEU A 216 10.82 7.06 -22.83
C LEU A 216 10.02 7.96 -23.80
N ARG A 217 9.78 9.24 -23.45
CA ARG A 217 9.20 10.25 -24.36
C ARG A 217 10.25 11.03 -25.14
N SER A 218 11.54 10.76 -24.95
CA SER A 218 12.59 11.43 -25.73
C SER A 218 12.52 11.05 -27.22
N PRO A 219 13.09 11.87 -28.13
CA PRO A 219 13.00 11.70 -29.59
C PRO A 219 13.54 10.38 -30.13
N MET A 220 14.13 9.49 -29.32
CA MET A 220 14.64 8.19 -29.75
C MET A 220 13.56 7.28 -30.39
N ARG A 221 12.27 7.50 -30.14
CA ARG A 221 11.19 6.85 -30.93
C ARG A 221 11.19 7.22 -32.42
N ARG A 222 11.83 8.33 -32.82
CA ARG A 222 12.04 8.71 -34.22
C ARG A 222 13.32 8.13 -34.83
N ALA A 223 14.24 7.63 -34.00
CA ALA A 223 15.56 7.17 -34.45
C ALA A 223 15.68 5.65 -34.59
N ILE A 224 14.71 4.87 -34.09
CA ILE A 224 14.68 3.42 -34.34
C ILE A 224 14.05 3.22 -35.73
N PRO A 225 14.82 2.81 -36.76
CA PRO A 225 14.25 2.42 -38.04
C PRO A 225 13.31 1.25 -37.76
N ARG A 226 12.11 1.28 -38.34
CA ARG A 226 11.21 0.12 -38.33
C ARG A 226 11.89 -0.99 -39.14
N ILE A 227 12.75 -1.78 -38.50
CA ILE A 227 13.29 -3.01 -39.08
C ILE A 227 12.08 -3.94 -39.22
N GLY A 228 11.77 -4.28 -40.47
CA GLY A 228 10.55 -4.98 -40.86
C GLY A 228 10.41 -6.32 -40.16
N ALA A 229 9.49 -6.40 -39.19
CA ALA A 229 8.93 -7.66 -38.74
C ALA A 229 7.83 -8.06 -39.72
N THR A 230 8.21 -8.76 -40.79
CA THR A 230 7.29 -9.53 -41.63
C THR A 230 6.79 -10.74 -40.83
N SER A 231 5.80 -10.52 -39.96
CA SER A 231 5.11 -11.60 -39.26
C SER A 231 3.77 -11.86 -39.93
N SER A 232 3.79 -12.76 -40.90
CA SER A 232 2.63 -13.39 -41.49
C SER A 232 2.06 -14.42 -40.50
N TYR A 233 1.33 -13.96 -39.48
CA TYR A 233 0.48 -14.82 -38.67
C TYR A 233 -0.99 -14.61 -39.07
N GLY A 234 -1.59 -15.72 -39.53
CA GLY A 234 -2.94 -15.81 -40.06
C GLY A 234 -4.00 -15.35 -39.07
N ARG A 235 -4.95 -14.57 -39.59
CA ARG A 235 -6.22 -14.22 -38.95
C ARG A 235 -7.07 -15.48 -38.79
N LEU A 236 -7.17 -15.99 -37.58
CA LEU A 236 -8.33 -16.77 -37.17
C LEU A 236 -9.47 -15.79 -36.83
N ARG A 237 -10.55 -15.86 -37.61
CA ARG A 237 -11.81 -15.18 -37.36
C ARG A 237 -12.57 -15.99 -36.30
N TRP A 238 -12.94 -15.33 -35.21
CA TRP A 238 -14.13 -15.65 -34.41
C TRP A 238 -15.02 -14.41 -34.44
#